data_AF-A0A8X7NAK7-F1
#
_entry.id   AF-A0A8X7NAK7-F1
#
_cell.length_a   1.000
_cell.length_b   1.000
_cell.length_c   1.000
_cell.angle_alpha   90.00
_cell.angle_beta   90.00
_cell.angle_gamma   90.00
#
_symmetry.space_group_name_H-M   'P 1'
#
loop_
_entity.id
_entity.type
_entity.pdbx_description
1 polymer ?
#
loop_
_entity_poly.entity_id
_entity_poly.type
_entity_poly.pdbx_seq_one_letter_code
_entity_poly.pdbx_strand_id
1 'polypeptide(L)'
;MSSSSKVSKESVIKQFRSITNATPADAQRILKAHSYRLTAALDAFYDDPQAVEAASKAGSGSSSASKKAEKESKDRLNALFDEYKDEDGENITIEGAMELCTDLGISPEDPAILPLSFYLGSPSLGTFTREAYVDGWRSLGPGLDTKEKQKEFVEQTLSKELRQNAPVRGTLATKGKGGLYRRVYDFTYTFARPEGQKSLPLDSAIAFWELIIPCAPVFEGNEDTSGSRGRFTQRQLDLWKEYLSETMKGRAISKDTWSLFLDFITQINEDFTNHDLDGAWPSVIDDFVTWAQKRSSADEEMET
;
A
#
# COMPACT_ATOMS: atom_id res chain seq x y z
N MET A 1 -55.67 -21.33 13.97
CA MET A 1 -54.46 -22.08 13.53
C MET A 1 -53.62 -21.36 12.46
N SER A 2 -53.74 -20.03 12.26
CA SER A 2 -53.09 -19.32 11.11
C SER A 2 -51.81 -18.53 11.45
N SER A 3 -51.46 -18.35 12.74
CA SER A 3 -50.28 -17.55 13.13
C SER A 3 -48.94 -18.29 13.01
N SER A 4 -48.92 -19.61 13.26
CA SER A 4 -47.67 -20.40 13.29
C SER A 4 -47.02 -20.53 11.90
N SER A 5 -47.83 -20.65 10.84
CA SER A 5 -47.35 -20.77 9.45
C SER A 5 -46.91 -19.43 8.84
N LYS A 6 -47.37 -18.29 9.37
CA LYS A 6 -46.92 -16.95 8.93
C LYS A 6 -45.55 -16.61 9.50
N VAL A 7 -45.32 -16.87 10.78
CA VAL A 7 -44.04 -16.64 11.47
C VAL A 7 -42.92 -17.48 10.85
N SER A 8 -43.22 -18.72 10.46
CA SER A 8 -42.27 -19.59 9.75
C SER A 8 -41.91 -19.10 8.33
N LYS A 9 -42.80 -18.39 7.64
CA LYS A 9 -42.51 -17.85 6.29
C LYS A 9 -41.64 -16.60 6.36
N GLU A 10 -41.86 -15.74 7.35
CA GLU A 10 -41.05 -14.53 7.53
C GLU A 10 -39.60 -14.85 7.92
N SER A 11 -39.38 -15.87 8.76
CA SER A 11 -38.02 -16.31 9.10
C SER A 11 -37.26 -16.84 7.89
N VAL A 12 -37.91 -17.64 7.05
CA VAL A 12 -37.32 -18.18 5.81
C VAL A 12 -36.99 -17.07 4.82
N ILE A 13 -37.85 -16.04 4.67
CA ILE A 13 -37.57 -14.87 3.82
C ILE A 13 -36.34 -14.11 4.32
N LYS A 14 -36.21 -13.90 5.64
CA LYS A 14 -35.04 -13.23 6.22
C LYS A 14 -33.76 -14.02 5.98
N GLN A 15 -33.80 -15.33 6.20
CA GLN A 15 -32.64 -16.21 6.01
C GLN A 15 -32.21 -16.26 4.54
N PHE A 16 -33.17 -16.40 3.62
CA PHE A 16 -32.90 -16.38 2.18
C PHE A 16 -32.25 -15.08 1.72
N ARG A 17 -32.77 -13.93 2.16
CA ARG A 17 -32.21 -12.61 1.81
C ARG A 17 -30.84 -12.36 2.43
N SER A 18 -30.57 -12.90 3.62
CA SER A 18 -29.26 -12.82 4.25
C SER A 18 -28.18 -13.59 3.48
N ILE A 19 -28.56 -14.62 2.74
CA ILE A 19 -27.62 -15.46 1.97
C ILE A 19 -27.44 -14.91 0.55
N THR A 20 -28.49 -14.37 -0.06
CA THR A 20 -28.52 -14.02 -1.49
C THR A 20 -28.42 -12.53 -1.79
N ASN A 21 -28.60 -11.66 -0.78
CA ASN A 21 -28.85 -10.22 -0.96
C ASN A 21 -30.01 -9.90 -1.92
N ALA A 22 -30.94 -10.85 -2.15
CA ALA A 22 -32.08 -10.66 -3.02
C ALA A 22 -32.98 -9.49 -2.56
N THR A 23 -33.55 -8.79 -3.52
CA THR A 23 -34.55 -7.74 -3.26
C THR A 23 -35.75 -8.34 -2.52
N PRO A 24 -36.51 -7.54 -1.72
CA PRO A 24 -37.72 -8.04 -1.07
C PRO A 24 -38.73 -8.67 -2.05
N ALA A 25 -38.83 -8.11 -3.26
CA ALA A 25 -39.71 -8.59 -4.31
C ALA A 25 -39.24 -9.94 -4.89
N ASP A 26 -37.95 -10.08 -5.20
CA ASP A 26 -37.39 -11.33 -5.75
C ASP A 26 -37.39 -12.44 -4.70
N ALA A 27 -37.02 -12.13 -3.46
CA ALA A 27 -37.08 -13.10 -2.37
C ALA A 27 -38.50 -13.67 -2.18
N GLN A 28 -39.52 -12.81 -2.26
CA GLN A 28 -40.91 -13.24 -2.12
C GLN A 28 -41.38 -14.03 -3.35
N ARG A 29 -40.98 -13.63 -4.56
CA ARG A 29 -41.30 -14.33 -5.83
C ARG A 29 -40.70 -15.74 -5.85
N ILE A 30 -39.40 -15.85 -5.60
CA ILE A 30 -38.65 -17.12 -5.69
C ILE A 30 -39.08 -18.07 -4.57
N LEU A 31 -39.15 -17.61 -3.32
CA LEU A 31 -39.61 -18.47 -2.22
C LEU A 31 -41.05 -18.94 -2.40
N LYS A 32 -41.94 -18.11 -2.96
CA LYS A 32 -43.32 -18.52 -3.24
C LYS A 32 -43.40 -19.59 -4.33
N ALA A 33 -42.59 -19.47 -5.39
CA ALA A 33 -42.51 -20.46 -6.46
C ALA A 33 -42.00 -21.83 -5.96
N HIS A 34 -41.07 -21.82 -4.99
CA HIS A 34 -40.46 -23.03 -4.43
C HIS A 34 -41.08 -23.48 -3.10
N SER A 35 -42.33 -23.12 -2.82
CA SER A 35 -43.08 -23.54 -1.61
C SER A 35 -42.36 -23.23 -0.29
N TYR A 36 -41.60 -22.14 -0.23
CA TYR A 36 -40.77 -21.70 0.90
C TYR A 36 -39.70 -22.72 1.34
N ARG A 37 -39.25 -23.58 0.42
CA ARG A 37 -38.10 -24.46 0.65
C ARG A 37 -36.81 -23.68 0.38
N LEU A 38 -36.05 -23.39 1.44
CA LEU A 38 -34.88 -22.52 1.37
C LEU A 38 -33.84 -23.02 0.35
N THR A 39 -33.44 -24.28 0.39
CA THR A 39 -32.39 -24.84 -0.49
C THR A 39 -32.77 -24.77 -1.96
N ALA A 40 -33.98 -25.24 -2.30
CA ALA A 40 -34.46 -25.20 -3.69
C ALA A 40 -34.63 -23.76 -4.23
N ALA A 41 -34.96 -22.80 -3.36
CA ALA A 41 -35.04 -21.40 -3.72
C ALA A 41 -33.65 -20.77 -3.93
N LEU A 42 -32.62 -21.21 -3.19
CA LEU A 42 -31.25 -20.72 -3.33
C LEU A 42 -30.67 -21.14 -4.68
N ASP A 43 -30.85 -22.40 -5.05
CA ASP A 43 -30.41 -22.92 -6.35
C ASP A 43 -31.10 -22.15 -7.49
N ALA A 44 -32.42 -21.99 -7.40
CA ALA A 44 -33.20 -21.23 -8.38
C ALA A 44 -32.84 -19.73 -8.45
N PHE A 45 -32.30 -19.15 -7.38
CA PHE A 45 -31.83 -17.77 -7.38
C PHE A 45 -30.53 -17.62 -8.17
N TYR A 46 -29.57 -18.53 -7.98
CA TYR A 46 -28.31 -18.49 -8.73
C TYR A 46 -28.49 -18.83 -10.21
N ASP A 47 -29.57 -19.56 -10.55
CA ASP A 47 -29.98 -19.85 -11.92
C ASP A 47 -30.82 -18.72 -12.57
N ASP A 48 -31.15 -17.63 -11.85
CA ASP A 48 -31.90 -16.46 -12.36
C ASP A 48 -30.96 -15.24 -12.53
N PRO A 49 -30.43 -14.99 -13.75
CA PRO A 49 -29.48 -13.91 -13.99
C PRO A 49 -30.02 -12.52 -13.62
N GLN A 50 -31.34 -12.31 -13.75
CA GLN A 50 -31.96 -11.03 -13.41
C GLN A 50 -32.04 -10.83 -11.90
N ALA A 51 -32.33 -11.88 -11.15
CA ALA A 51 -32.35 -11.83 -9.68
C ALA A 51 -30.94 -11.65 -9.10
N VAL A 52 -29.92 -12.30 -9.68
CA VAL A 52 -28.51 -12.13 -9.28
C VAL A 52 -28.02 -10.71 -9.58
N GLU A 53 -28.35 -10.16 -10.75
CA GLU A 53 -27.99 -8.78 -11.11
C GLU A 53 -28.75 -7.73 -10.27
N ALA A 54 -30.01 -7.99 -9.93
CA ALA A 54 -30.77 -7.13 -9.02
C ALA A 54 -30.22 -7.20 -7.59
N ALA A 55 -29.74 -8.36 -7.14
CA ALA A 55 -29.11 -8.54 -5.83
C ALA A 55 -27.72 -7.91 -5.76
N SER A 56 -26.92 -7.94 -6.83
CA SER A 56 -25.65 -7.22 -6.88
C SER A 56 -25.86 -5.70 -6.86
N LYS A 57 -26.92 -5.20 -7.50
CA LYS A 57 -27.34 -3.78 -7.42
C LYS A 57 -27.93 -3.42 -6.06
N ALA A 58 -28.65 -4.34 -5.40
CA ALA A 58 -29.18 -4.15 -4.05
C ALA A 58 -28.09 -4.24 -2.96
N GLY A 59 -27.05 -5.05 -3.16
CA GLY A 59 -25.83 -5.10 -2.34
C GLY A 59 -24.94 -3.86 -2.50
N SER A 60 -25.07 -3.14 -3.61
CA SER A 60 -24.54 -1.78 -3.84
C SER A 60 -25.44 -0.68 -3.26
N GLY A 61 -26.61 -1.04 -2.71
CA GLY A 61 -27.55 -0.15 -2.05
C GLY A 61 -27.07 0.29 -0.67
N SER A 62 -26.03 1.14 -0.64
CA SER A 62 -25.73 1.99 0.52
C SER A 62 -27.03 2.70 0.93
N SER A 63 -27.49 2.46 2.17
CA SER A 63 -28.63 3.16 2.78
C SER A 63 -28.51 4.68 2.58
N SER A 64 -29.63 5.42 2.57
CA SER A 64 -29.61 6.90 2.51
C SER A 64 -28.66 7.51 3.55
N ALA A 65 -28.60 6.91 4.74
CA ALA A 65 -27.68 7.31 5.82
C ALA A 65 -26.21 7.06 5.48
N SER A 66 -25.87 5.94 4.83
CA SER A 66 -24.48 5.63 4.47
C SER A 66 -24.01 6.42 3.24
N LYS A 67 -24.89 6.74 2.28
CA LYS A 67 -24.56 7.70 1.20
C LYS A 67 -24.33 9.12 1.74
N LYS A 68 -25.13 9.52 2.74
CA LYS A 68 -24.95 10.81 3.42
C LYS A 68 -23.63 10.85 4.18
N ALA A 69 -23.31 9.82 4.97
CA ALA A 69 -22.05 9.73 5.70
C ALA A 69 -20.82 9.71 4.78
N GLU A 70 -20.91 9.01 3.65
CA GLU A 70 -19.86 8.96 2.64
C GLU A 70 -19.63 10.32 1.97
N LYS A 71 -20.72 11.04 1.67
CA LYS A 71 -20.64 12.42 1.17
C LYS A 71 -20.03 13.35 2.22
N GLU A 72 -20.49 13.32 3.46
CA GLU A 72 -19.95 14.16 4.54
C GLU A 72 -18.46 13.89 4.80
N SER A 73 -18.04 12.62 4.71
CA SER A 73 -16.63 12.25 4.82
C SER A 73 -15.80 12.82 3.66
N LYS A 74 -16.32 12.73 2.43
CA LYS A 74 -15.70 13.37 1.27
C LYS A 74 -15.61 14.88 1.43
N ASP A 75 -16.66 15.53 1.92
CA ASP A 75 -16.68 16.99 2.13
C ASP A 75 -15.65 17.41 3.19
N ARG A 76 -15.52 16.66 4.30
CA ARG A 76 -14.47 16.89 5.32
C ARG A 76 -13.06 16.73 4.77
N LEU A 77 -12.81 15.70 3.95
CA LEU A 77 -11.51 15.50 3.31
C LEU A 77 -11.16 16.62 2.33
N ASN A 78 -12.14 17.15 1.60
CA ASN A 78 -11.92 18.31 0.74
C ASN A 78 -11.58 19.56 1.55
N ALA A 79 -12.26 19.79 2.67
CA ALA A 79 -11.95 20.90 3.56
C ALA A 79 -10.53 20.78 4.13
N LEU A 80 -10.11 19.58 4.57
CA LEU A 80 -8.72 19.35 5.00
C LEU A 80 -7.71 19.60 3.87
N PHE A 81 -8.03 19.19 2.64
CA PHE A 81 -7.18 19.49 1.49
C PHE A 81 -7.07 21.00 1.25
N ASP A 82 -8.15 21.75 1.42
CA ASP A 82 -8.16 23.21 1.26
C ASP A 82 -7.30 23.94 2.29
N GLU A 83 -7.04 23.31 3.45
CA GLU A 83 -6.12 23.87 4.46
C GLU A 83 -4.65 23.77 4.04
N TYR A 84 -4.28 22.76 3.25
CA TYR A 84 -2.88 22.53 2.83
C TYR A 84 -2.61 22.91 1.38
N LYS A 85 -3.65 23.18 0.57
CA LYS A 85 -3.45 23.51 -0.85
C LYS A 85 -2.68 24.82 -0.95
N ASP A 86 -1.90 24.95 -2.03
CA ASP A 86 -1.26 26.22 -2.35
C ASP A 86 -2.31 27.34 -2.54
N GLU A 87 -2.00 28.56 -2.08
CA GLU A 87 -2.91 29.70 -2.18
C GLU A 87 -3.19 30.04 -3.65
N ASP A 88 -2.14 29.96 -4.47
CA ASP A 88 -2.14 30.28 -5.90
C ASP A 88 -2.41 29.07 -6.81
N GLY A 89 -2.57 27.88 -6.23
CA GLY A 89 -2.64 26.60 -6.93
C GLY A 89 -3.88 25.73 -6.62
N GLU A 90 -3.99 24.64 -7.38
CA GLU A 90 -5.01 23.59 -7.21
C GLU A 90 -4.52 22.39 -6.39
N ASN A 91 -3.20 22.29 -6.18
CA ASN A 91 -2.54 21.16 -5.55
C ASN A 91 -1.90 21.58 -4.23
N ILE A 92 -1.68 20.60 -3.35
CA ILE A 92 -0.75 20.76 -2.24
C ILE A 92 0.66 20.73 -2.84
N THR A 93 1.48 21.73 -2.52
CA THR A 93 2.91 21.82 -2.85
C THR A 93 3.77 21.46 -1.64
N ILE A 94 5.09 21.60 -1.76
CA ILE A 94 6.06 21.21 -0.72
C ILE A 94 5.72 21.86 0.62
N GLU A 95 5.34 23.14 0.62
CA GLU A 95 4.97 23.90 1.80
C GLU A 95 3.78 23.26 2.52
N GLY A 96 2.68 23.03 1.81
CA GLY A 96 1.49 22.38 2.37
C GLY A 96 1.73 20.91 2.75
N ALA A 97 2.61 20.21 2.03
CA ALA A 97 3.02 18.85 2.38
C ALA A 97 3.81 18.81 3.70
N MET A 98 4.63 19.83 3.99
CA MET A 98 5.33 19.96 5.27
C MET A 98 4.36 20.23 6.43
N GLU A 99 3.33 21.06 6.19
CA GLU A 99 2.26 21.30 7.17
C GLU A 99 1.45 20.02 7.43
N LEU A 100 1.08 19.29 6.37
CA LEU A 100 0.46 17.98 6.49
C LEU A 100 1.31 17.02 7.33
N CYS A 101 2.62 16.93 7.09
CA CYS A 101 3.52 16.08 7.90
C CYS A 101 3.49 16.48 9.37
N THR A 102 3.51 17.79 9.65
CA THR A 102 3.44 18.34 11.01
C THR A 102 2.15 17.92 11.72
N ASP A 103 1.01 18.05 11.05
CA ASP A 103 -0.30 17.68 11.60
C ASP A 103 -0.45 16.16 11.78
N LEU A 104 0.19 15.38 10.92
CA LEU A 104 0.30 13.92 11.05
C LEU A 104 1.32 13.49 12.13
N GLY A 105 2.10 14.42 12.68
CA GLY A 105 3.11 14.13 13.70
C GLY A 105 4.33 13.36 13.19
N ILE A 106 4.64 13.46 11.90
CA ILE A 106 5.79 12.80 11.27
C ILE A 106 6.77 13.83 10.70
N SER A 107 8.05 13.48 10.63
CA SER A 107 9.04 14.26 9.89
C SER A 107 8.85 14.07 8.38
N PRO A 108 9.19 15.05 7.51
CA PRO A 108 9.30 14.83 6.06
C PRO A 108 10.28 13.70 5.68
N GLU A 109 11.22 13.38 6.58
CA GLU A 109 12.19 12.29 6.46
C GLU A 109 11.72 11.01 7.16
N ASP A 110 10.48 10.95 7.66
CA ASP A 110 9.93 9.73 8.23
C ASP A 110 9.53 8.76 7.10
N PRO A 111 9.93 7.48 7.13
CA PRO A 111 9.60 6.52 6.07
C PRO A 111 8.09 6.31 5.89
N ALA A 112 7.25 6.66 6.88
CA ALA A 112 5.80 6.60 6.79
C ALA A 112 5.21 7.55 5.73
N ILE A 113 5.94 8.58 5.31
CA ILE A 113 5.49 9.47 4.22
C ILE A 113 5.42 8.74 2.87
N LEU A 114 6.23 7.70 2.67
CA LEU A 114 6.27 6.93 1.42
C LEU A 114 5.01 6.09 1.18
N PRO A 115 4.56 5.22 2.10
CA PRO A 115 3.28 4.52 1.93
C PRO A 115 2.11 5.48 1.88
N LEU A 116 2.16 6.59 2.63
CA LEU A 116 1.10 7.61 2.55
C LEU A 116 1.04 8.22 1.14
N SER A 117 2.18 8.67 0.61
CA SER A 117 2.28 9.22 -0.75
C SER A 117 1.85 8.23 -1.83
N PHE A 118 2.15 6.94 -1.65
CA PHE A 118 1.68 5.86 -2.51
C PHE A 118 0.14 5.75 -2.51
N TYR A 119 -0.49 5.75 -1.33
CA TYR A 119 -1.95 5.65 -1.23
C TYR A 119 -2.67 6.92 -1.70
N LEU A 120 -2.09 8.09 -1.44
CA LEU A 120 -2.62 9.38 -1.88
C LEU A 120 -2.27 9.69 -3.35
N GLY A 121 -1.64 8.75 -4.07
CA GLY A 121 -1.36 8.88 -5.50
C GLY A 121 -0.49 10.08 -5.86
N SER A 122 0.45 10.44 -4.99
CA SER A 122 1.33 11.59 -5.18
C SER A 122 2.20 11.43 -6.44
N PRO A 123 2.21 12.41 -7.37
CA PRO A 123 3.00 12.31 -8.60
C PRO A 123 4.51 12.53 -8.37
N SER A 124 4.87 13.32 -7.37
CA SER A 124 6.24 13.74 -7.07
C SER A 124 6.34 14.22 -5.62
N LEU A 125 7.57 14.28 -5.09
CA LEU A 125 7.84 14.73 -3.73
C LEU A 125 7.12 16.04 -3.40
N GLY A 126 6.36 16.04 -2.30
CA GLY A 126 5.64 17.21 -1.79
C GLY A 126 4.45 17.65 -2.65
N THR A 127 4.00 16.87 -3.64
CA THR A 127 2.86 17.25 -4.49
C THR A 127 1.67 16.33 -4.25
N PHE A 128 0.47 16.87 -4.02
CA PHE A 128 -0.75 16.06 -3.93
C PHE A 128 -1.91 16.70 -4.68
N THR A 129 -2.57 15.90 -5.52
CA THR A 129 -3.80 16.30 -6.22
C THR A 129 -5.01 16.00 -5.35
N ARG A 130 -6.05 16.83 -5.45
CA ARG A 130 -7.27 16.71 -4.64
C ARG A 130 -7.96 15.35 -4.76
N GLU A 131 -8.16 14.87 -5.99
CA GLU A 131 -8.86 13.62 -6.25
C GLU A 131 -8.14 12.45 -5.58
N ALA A 132 -6.82 12.35 -5.79
CA ALA A 132 -6.01 11.27 -5.26
C ALA A 132 -5.86 11.36 -3.72
N TYR A 133 -5.78 12.56 -3.16
CA TYR A 133 -5.78 12.77 -1.70
C TYR A 133 -7.08 12.24 -1.07
N VAL A 134 -8.23 12.65 -1.59
CA VAL A 134 -9.54 12.25 -1.07
C VAL A 134 -9.76 10.75 -1.24
N ASP A 135 -9.49 10.20 -2.42
CA ASP A 135 -9.71 8.78 -2.69
C ASP A 135 -8.72 7.88 -1.93
N GLY A 136 -7.49 8.36 -1.72
CA GLY A 136 -6.45 7.67 -0.96
C GLY A 136 -6.82 7.51 0.51
N TRP A 137 -7.22 8.59 1.20
CA TRP A 137 -7.66 8.51 2.60
C TRP A 137 -8.88 7.60 2.77
N ARG A 138 -9.84 7.66 1.84
CA ARG A 138 -11.02 6.78 1.85
C ARG A 138 -10.66 5.31 1.62
N SER A 139 -9.60 5.04 0.86
CA SER A 139 -9.10 3.69 0.59
C SER A 139 -8.33 3.10 1.78
N LEU A 140 -7.68 3.93 2.59
CA LEU A 140 -6.94 3.51 3.78
C LEU A 140 -7.86 2.99 4.89
N GLY A 141 -9.00 3.67 5.11
CA GLY A 141 -9.99 3.22 6.07
C GLY A 141 -11.21 4.13 6.18
N PRO A 142 -12.34 3.60 6.69
CA PRO A 142 -13.53 4.41 6.92
C PRO A 142 -13.28 5.44 8.03
N GLY A 143 -13.64 6.70 7.76
CA GLY A 143 -13.64 7.76 8.77
C GLY A 143 -12.28 8.38 9.09
N LEU A 144 -11.25 8.17 8.25
CA LEU A 144 -9.96 8.86 8.30
C LEU A 144 -10.05 10.29 7.70
N ASP A 145 -11.02 11.06 8.20
CA ASP A 145 -11.43 12.36 7.66
C ASP A 145 -11.27 13.51 8.68
N THR A 146 -10.43 13.31 9.69
CA THR A 146 -9.96 14.34 10.63
C THR A 146 -8.46 14.17 10.86
N LYS A 147 -7.75 15.25 11.20
CA LYS A 147 -6.28 15.24 11.39
C LYS A 147 -5.86 14.26 12.47
N GLU A 148 -6.58 14.19 13.59
CA GLU A 148 -6.27 13.32 14.73
C GLU A 148 -6.32 11.84 14.34
N LYS A 149 -7.34 11.44 13.58
CA LYS A 149 -7.49 10.05 13.12
C LYS A 149 -6.47 9.69 12.05
N GLN A 150 -6.14 10.64 11.17
CA GLN A 150 -5.11 10.44 10.15
C GLN A 150 -3.74 10.25 10.81
N LYS A 151 -3.40 11.10 11.79
CA LYS A 151 -2.20 10.98 12.62
C LYS A 151 -2.13 9.63 13.33
N GLU A 152 -3.17 9.26 14.07
CA GLU A 152 -3.22 7.99 14.80
C GLU A 152 -3.04 6.79 13.86
N PHE A 153 -3.69 6.83 12.69
CA PHE A 153 -3.57 5.77 11.69
C PHE A 153 -2.16 5.67 11.11
N VAL A 154 -1.52 6.79 10.77
CA VAL A 154 -0.14 6.80 10.25
C VAL A 154 0.82 6.23 11.29
N GLU A 155 0.74 6.71 12.53
CA GLU A 155 1.63 6.32 13.64
C GLU A 155 1.46 4.84 14.03
N GLN A 156 0.22 4.39 14.25
CA GLN A 156 -0.05 3.08 14.84
C GLN A 156 -0.24 1.95 13.81
N THR A 157 -0.67 2.29 12.60
CA THR A 157 -1.07 1.29 11.58
C THR A 157 -0.17 1.32 10.36
N LEU A 158 -0.07 2.46 9.66
CA LEU A 158 0.56 2.50 8.34
C LEU A 158 2.05 2.15 8.38
N SER A 159 2.79 2.67 9.37
CA SER A 159 4.21 2.38 9.58
C SER A 159 4.46 0.89 9.84
N LYS A 160 3.59 0.25 10.62
CA LYS A 160 3.66 -1.18 10.91
C LYS A 160 3.31 -2.02 9.68
N GLU A 161 2.26 -1.64 8.95
CA GLU A 161 1.87 -2.32 7.70
C GLU A 161 2.98 -2.26 6.65
N LEU A 162 3.73 -1.16 6.58
CA LEU A 162 4.91 -1.04 5.72
C LEU A 162 5.97 -2.07 6.13
N ARG A 163 6.38 -2.11 7.40
CA ARG A 163 7.42 -3.04 7.90
C ARG A 163 7.05 -4.51 7.78
N GLN A 164 5.75 -4.82 7.92
CA GLN A 164 5.22 -6.18 7.80
C GLN A 164 4.93 -6.58 6.36
N ASN A 165 5.13 -5.69 5.38
CA ASN A 165 4.75 -5.90 3.99
C ASN A 165 3.29 -6.38 3.86
N ALA A 166 2.39 -5.74 4.61
CA ALA A 166 0.98 -6.12 4.72
C ALA A 166 0.25 -6.03 3.36
N PRO A 167 -0.91 -6.68 3.18
CA PRO A 167 -1.69 -6.54 1.95
C PRO A 167 -2.06 -5.08 1.65
N VAL A 168 -1.96 -4.66 0.39
CA VAL A 168 -2.38 -3.32 -0.03
C VAL A 168 -3.91 -3.19 0.07
N ARG A 169 -4.38 -2.01 0.51
CA ARG A 169 -5.78 -1.69 0.71
C ARG A 169 -6.44 -1.06 -0.52
N GLY A 170 -7.77 -1.10 -0.56
CA GLY A 170 -8.59 -0.40 -1.55
C GLY A 170 -8.34 -0.83 -3.00
N THR A 171 -8.55 0.10 -3.94
CA THR A 171 -8.44 -0.20 -5.38
C THR A 171 -7.00 -0.44 -5.85
N LEU A 172 -6.00 -0.03 -5.06
CA LEU A 172 -4.58 -0.27 -5.37
C LEU A 172 -4.19 -1.75 -5.21
N ALA A 173 -4.94 -2.50 -4.39
CA ALA A 173 -4.74 -3.94 -4.19
C ALA A 173 -4.75 -4.72 -5.50
N THR A 174 -5.62 -4.35 -6.44
CA THR A 174 -5.78 -5.06 -7.73
C THR A 174 -4.78 -4.61 -8.80
N LYS A 175 -4.07 -3.50 -8.58
CA LYS A 175 -3.18 -2.88 -9.58
C LYS A 175 -1.75 -3.44 -9.57
N GLY A 176 -1.56 -4.70 -9.19
CA GLY A 176 -0.26 -5.41 -9.28
C GLY A 176 -0.05 -6.50 -8.23
N LYS A 177 1.20 -6.82 -7.90
CA LYS A 177 1.58 -7.96 -7.05
C LYS A 177 2.51 -7.58 -5.90
N GLY A 178 2.49 -8.37 -4.82
CA GLY A 178 3.28 -8.12 -3.62
C GLY A 178 2.53 -7.27 -2.58
N GLY A 179 3.05 -7.29 -1.35
CA GLY A 179 2.54 -6.51 -0.22
C GLY A 179 2.98 -5.04 -0.27
N LEU A 180 2.57 -4.29 0.75
CA LEU A 180 2.72 -2.84 0.83
C LEU A 180 4.18 -2.40 0.67
N TYR A 181 5.11 -3.05 1.36
CA TYR A 181 6.54 -2.70 1.27
C TYR A 181 7.05 -2.77 -0.17
N ARG A 182 6.84 -3.91 -0.86
CA ARG A 182 7.31 -4.09 -2.24
C ARG A 182 6.73 -3.02 -3.16
N ARG A 183 5.44 -2.71 -2.98
CA ARG A 183 4.70 -1.77 -3.82
C ARG A 183 5.17 -0.33 -3.61
N VAL A 184 5.39 0.04 -2.35
CA VAL A 184 5.92 1.35 -1.97
C VAL A 184 7.36 1.49 -2.46
N TYR A 185 8.18 0.45 -2.31
CA TYR A 185 9.54 0.43 -2.84
C TYR A 185 9.60 0.68 -4.35
N ASP A 186 8.80 -0.05 -5.14
CA ASP A 186 8.74 0.15 -6.59
C ASP A 186 8.15 1.53 -6.97
N PHE A 187 7.21 2.05 -6.18
CA PHE A 187 6.65 3.39 -6.33
C PHE A 187 7.70 4.49 -6.09
N THR A 188 8.52 4.34 -5.04
CA THR A 188 9.51 5.32 -4.61
C THR A 188 10.48 5.69 -5.74
N TYR A 189 10.85 4.76 -6.62
CA TYR A 189 11.68 5.09 -7.79
C TYR A 189 11.09 6.20 -8.66
N THR A 190 9.78 6.14 -8.92
CA THR A 190 9.10 7.12 -9.77
C THR A 190 8.85 8.41 -9.00
N PHE A 191 8.48 8.29 -7.73
CA PHE A 191 8.24 9.41 -6.81
C PHE A 191 9.50 10.26 -6.54
N ALA A 192 10.66 9.61 -6.43
CA ALA A 192 11.95 10.23 -6.18
C ALA A 192 12.57 10.90 -7.41
N ARG A 193 12.01 10.64 -8.60
CA ARG A 193 12.55 11.14 -9.86
C ARG A 193 12.05 12.57 -10.12
N PRO A 194 12.94 13.53 -10.41
CA PRO A 194 12.50 14.88 -10.79
C PRO A 194 11.58 14.86 -12.00
N GLU A 195 10.62 15.78 -12.02
CA GLU A 195 9.65 15.88 -13.12
C GLU A 195 10.37 16.06 -14.47
N GLY A 196 9.90 15.34 -15.49
CA GLY A 196 10.48 15.36 -16.84
C GLY A 196 11.76 14.52 -17.03
N GLN A 197 12.39 14.02 -15.96
CA GLN A 197 13.55 13.14 -16.09
C GLN A 197 13.12 11.68 -16.30
N LYS A 198 13.95 10.91 -17.03
CA LYS A 198 13.70 9.47 -17.26
C LYS A 198 14.40 8.58 -16.24
N SER A 199 15.47 9.07 -15.61
CA SER A 199 16.33 8.34 -14.68
C SER A 199 16.36 8.98 -13.31
N LEU A 200 16.56 8.18 -12.27
CA LEU A 200 16.69 8.64 -10.88
C LEU A 200 18.13 9.08 -10.60
N PRO A 201 18.40 10.34 -10.22
CA PRO A 201 19.74 10.79 -9.85
C PRO A 201 20.33 9.96 -8.71
N LEU A 202 21.65 9.79 -8.70
CA LEU A 202 22.35 8.93 -7.74
C LEU A 202 22.10 9.36 -6.30
N ASP A 203 22.25 10.65 -6.00
CA ASP A 203 22.11 11.18 -4.64
C ASP A 203 20.69 10.99 -4.10
N SER A 204 19.68 11.19 -4.96
CA SER A 204 18.28 10.89 -4.62
C SER A 204 18.08 9.39 -4.37
N ALA A 205 18.64 8.52 -5.20
CA ALA A 205 18.53 7.08 -4.99
C ALA A 205 19.13 6.65 -3.65
N ILE A 206 20.32 7.16 -3.31
CA ILE A 206 20.99 6.90 -2.03
C ILE A 206 20.11 7.36 -0.86
N ALA A 207 19.61 8.60 -0.89
CA ALA A 207 18.76 9.13 0.17
C ALA A 207 17.47 8.32 0.37
N PHE A 208 16.80 7.92 -0.71
CA PHE A 208 15.59 7.11 -0.59
C PHE A 208 15.86 5.66 -0.17
N TRP A 209 17.02 5.07 -0.54
CA TRP A 209 17.42 3.78 0.00
C TRP A 209 17.72 3.84 1.49
N GLU A 210 18.43 4.87 1.94
CA GLU A 210 18.68 5.12 3.37
C GLU A 210 17.38 5.26 4.16
N LEU A 211 16.34 5.82 3.54
CA LEU A 211 15.02 5.95 4.14
C LEU A 211 14.21 4.64 4.17
N ILE A 212 14.11 3.93 3.04
CA ILE A 212 13.15 2.81 2.88
C ILE A 212 13.75 1.42 3.22
N ILE A 213 15.05 1.20 3.02
CA ILE A 213 15.68 -0.11 3.25
C ILE A 213 15.61 -0.53 4.73
N PRO A 214 15.82 0.37 5.71
CA PRO A 214 15.66 0.01 7.12
C PRO A 214 14.24 -0.45 7.51
N CYS A 215 13.24 -0.13 6.69
CA CYS A 215 11.86 -0.59 6.88
C CYS A 215 11.58 -1.96 6.21
N ALA A 216 12.55 -2.58 5.54
CA ALA A 216 12.34 -3.84 4.86
C ALA A 216 12.02 -4.97 5.88
N PRO A 217 11.13 -5.92 5.54
CA PRO A 217 10.88 -7.10 6.37
C PRO A 217 12.13 -7.94 6.65
N VAL A 218 13.14 -7.86 5.76
CA VAL A 218 14.39 -8.61 5.83
C VAL A 218 15.55 -7.81 6.43
N PHE A 219 15.31 -6.57 6.86
CA PHE A 219 16.34 -5.74 7.48
C PHE A 219 16.55 -6.14 8.94
N GLU A 220 17.78 -6.07 9.42
CA GLU A 220 18.12 -6.35 10.81
C GLU A 220 17.31 -5.48 11.78
N GLY A 221 16.98 -6.00 12.97
CA GLY A 221 16.20 -5.27 13.97
C GLY A 221 14.71 -5.11 13.67
N ASN A 222 14.19 -5.66 12.56
CA ASN A 222 12.75 -5.72 12.32
C ASN A 222 12.09 -6.84 13.17
N GLU A 223 11.81 -6.54 14.44
CA GLU A 223 11.22 -7.46 15.43
C GLU A 223 9.78 -7.90 15.11
N ASP A 224 9.09 -7.16 14.24
CA ASP A 224 7.68 -7.42 13.88
C ASP A 224 7.51 -8.58 12.89
N THR A 225 8.60 -9.13 12.35
CA THR A 225 8.57 -10.22 11.37
C THR A 225 8.73 -11.57 12.08
N SER A 226 7.60 -12.24 12.30
CA SER A 226 7.52 -13.61 12.83
C SER A 226 8.45 -14.59 12.09
N GLY A 227 9.65 -14.82 12.63
CA GLY A 227 10.44 -16.03 12.39
C GLY A 227 11.53 -15.95 11.33
N SER A 228 11.80 -14.79 10.73
CA SER A 228 12.99 -14.58 9.88
C SER A 228 13.86 -13.53 10.54
N ARG A 229 15.07 -13.91 11.01
CA ARG A 229 16.09 -12.91 11.32
C ARG A 229 16.36 -12.15 10.04
N GLY A 230 16.17 -10.84 10.04
CA GLY A 230 16.59 -9.99 8.94
C GLY A 230 18.03 -10.35 8.55
N ARG A 231 18.25 -10.54 7.25
CA ARG A 231 19.54 -11.01 6.68
C ARG A 231 20.38 -9.87 6.14
N PHE A 232 19.76 -8.72 5.88
CA PHE A 232 20.43 -7.54 5.37
C PHE A 232 20.68 -6.55 6.52
N THR A 233 21.92 -6.11 6.67
CA THR A 233 22.37 -5.30 7.81
C THR A 233 22.62 -3.84 7.44
N GLN A 234 22.71 -2.97 8.44
CA GLN A 234 23.10 -1.57 8.26
C GLN A 234 24.50 -1.47 7.62
N ARG A 235 25.43 -2.35 8.02
CA ARG A 235 26.76 -2.43 7.40
C ARG A 235 26.68 -2.67 5.90
N GLN A 236 25.83 -3.59 5.44
CA GLN A 236 25.69 -3.87 4.01
C GLN A 236 25.04 -2.70 3.25
N LEU A 237 24.09 -2.00 3.87
CA LEU A 237 23.53 -0.77 3.32
C LEU A 237 24.61 0.32 3.20
N ASP A 238 25.45 0.50 4.21
CA ASP A 238 26.53 1.49 4.18
C ASP A 238 27.58 1.18 3.12
N LEU A 239 27.98 -0.10 2.98
CA LEU A 239 28.85 -0.55 1.90
C LEU A 239 28.24 -0.26 0.52
N TRP A 240 26.94 -0.46 0.35
CA TRP A 240 26.25 -0.13 -0.91
C TRP A 240 26.32 1.37 -1.22
N LYS A 241 26.06 2.23 -0.23
CA LYS A 241 26.15 3.69 -0.40
C LYS A 241 27.57 4.15 -0.72
N GLU A 242 28.58 3.59 -0.04
CA GLU A 242 30.00 3.89 -0.28
C GLU A 242 30.40 3.49 -1.69
N TYR A 243 30.13 2.24 -2.09
CA TYR A 243 30.39 1.74 -3.43
C TYR A 243 29.79 2.63 -4.52
N LEU A 244 28.51 2.99 -4.38
CA LEU A 244 27.83 3.86 -5.32
C LEU A 244 28.50 5.24 -5.41
N SER A 245 28.83 5.84 -4.28
CA SER A 245 29.46 7.16 -4.21
C SER A 245 30.84 7.17 -4.88
N GLU A 246 31.65 6.12 -4.67
CA GLU A 246 32.99 6.00 -5.23
C GLU A 246 32.99 5.61 -6.72
N THR A 247 32.13 4.65 -7.10
CA THR A 247 32.24 3.93 -8.38
C THR A 247 31.26 4.43 -9.43
N MET A 248 30.08 4.94 -9.03
CA MET A 248 29.10 5.42 -9.99
C MET A 248 29.36 6.83 -10.50
N LYS A 249 30.14 7.64 -9.77
CA LYS A 249 30.54 9.01 -10.19
C LYS A 249 29.35 9.87 -10.66
N GLY A 250 28.22 9.79 -9.94
CA GLY A 250 26.99 10.53 -10.27
C GLY A 250 26.13 9.93 -11.40
N ARG A 251 26.46 8.73 -11.91
CA ARG A 251 25.60 8.03 -12.86
C ARG A 251 24.24 7.69 -12.23
N ALA A 252 23.18 8.00 -12.96
CA ALA A 252 21.81 7.77 -12.51
C ALA A 252 21.48 6.27 -12.37
N ILE A 253 20.57 5.97 -11.43
CA ILE A 253 20.09 4.62 -11.17
C ILE A 253 18.94 4.28 -12.12
N SER A 254 19.07 3.12 -12.77
CA SER A 254 18.01 2.58 -13.63
C SER A 254 16.88 1.97 -12.80
N LYS A 255 15.67 1.91 -13.36
CA LYS A 255 14.53 1.27 -12.70
C LYS A 255 14.80 -0.21 -12.41
N ASP A 256 15.51 -0.88 -13.33
CA ASP A 256 15.86 -2.29 -13.21
C ASP A 256 16.80 -2.54 -12.04
N THR A 257 17.87 -1.73 -11.94
CA THR A 257 18.80 -1.74 -10.79
C THR A 257 18.07 -1.49 -9.47
N TRP A 258 17.17 -0.50 -9.43
CA TRP A 258 16.36 -0.23 -8.24
C TRP A 258 15.50 -1.45 -7.87
N SER A 259 14.66 -1.92 -8.77
CA SER A 259 13.74 -3.04 -8.48
C SER A 259 14.48 -4.33 -8.10
N LEU A 260 15.57 -4.68 -8.79
CA LEU A 260 16.33 -5.90 -8.49
C LEU A 260 17.18 -5.77 -7.23
N PHE A 261 17.53 -4.56 -6.78
CA PHE A 261 18.23 -4.40 -5.50
C PHE A 261 17.37 -4.89 -4.32
N LEU A 262 16.04 -4.72 -4.37
CA LEU A 262 15.16 -5.32 -3.36
C LEU A 262 15.19 -6.84 -3.39
N ASP A 263 15.24 -7.46 -4.58
CA ASP A 263 15.36 -8.91 -4.68
C ASP A 263 16.73 -9.40 -4.15
N PHE A 264 17.79 -8.63 -4.39
CA PHE A 264 19.13 -8.88 -3.88
C PHE A 264 19.18 -8.87 -2.34
N ILE A 265 18.69 -7.82 -1.67
CA ILE A 265 18.74 -7.73 -0.19
C ILE A 265 17.95 -8.85 0.51
N THR A 266 16.97 -9.46 -0.17
CA THR A 266 16.19 -10.57 0.40
C THR A 266 16.92 -11.91 0.33
N GLN A 267 17.91 -12.03 -0.56
CA GLN A 267 18.57 -13.31 -0.86
C GLN A 267 20.01 -13.37 -0.37
N ILE A 268 20.71 -12.24 -0.35
CA ILE A 268 22.14 -12.14 0.00
C ILE A 268 22.41 -12.51 1.47
N ASN A 269 23.58 -13.07 1.75
CA ASN A 269 24.13 -13.26 3.09
C ASN A 269 25.07 -12.12 3.48
N GLU A 270 25.47 -12.05 4.76
CA GLU A 270 26.27 -10.95 5.31
C GLU A 270 27.65 -10.80 4.65
N ASP A 271 28.26 -11.92 4.24
CA ASP A 271 29.57 -12.02 3.59
C ASP A 271 29.51 -12.03 2.05
N PHE A 272 28.31 -11.87 1.48
CA PHE A 272 28.05 -11.84 0.03
C PHE A 272 28.45 -13.10 -0.76
N THR A 273 28.82 -14.20 -0.09
CA THR A 273 29.35 -15.41 -0.72
C THR A 273 28.30 -16.23 -1.48
N ASN A 274 27.01 -15.99 -1.23
CA ASN A 274 25.92 -16.69 -1.94
C ASN A 274 25.42 -15.96 -3.20
N HIS A 275 26.09 -14.89 -3.62
CA HIS A 275 25.76 -14.18 -4.86
C HIS A 275 26.19 -14.98 -6.10
N ASP A 276 25.30 -15.10 -7.07
CA ASP A 276 25.56 -15.76 -8.35
C ASP A 276 25.91 -14.72 -9.43
N LEU A 277 27.20 -14.63 -9.78
CA LEU A 277 27.70 -13.71 -10.81
C LEU A 277 27.28 -14.10 -12.23
N ASP A 278 26.86 -15.36 -12.44
CA ASP A 278 26.30 -15.80 -13.72
C ASP A 278 24.77 -15.58 -13.79
N GLY A 279 24.18 -15.04 -12.71
CA GLY A 279 22.79 -14.65 -12.63
C GLY A 279 22.44 -13.46 -13.52
N ALA A 280 21.16 -13.27 -13.79
CA ALA A 280 20.66 -12.14 -14.57
C ALA A 280 20.55 -10.84 -13.73
N TRP A 281 21.58 -10.53 -12.95
CA TRP A 281 21.64 -9.32 -12.12
C TRP A 281 22.13 -8.12 -12.94
N PRO A 282 21.75 -6.88 -12.56
CA PRO A 282 22.38 -5.68 -13.08
C PRO A 282 23.86 -5.69 -12.73
N SER A 283 24.73 -5.36 -13.69
CA SER A 283 26.19 -5.34 -13.47
C SER A 283 26.61 -4.49 -12.27
N VAL A 284 25.85 -3.44 -11.96
CA VAL A 284 26.03 -2.60 -10.77
C VAL A 284 26.04 -3.42 -9.47
N ILE A 285 25.15 -4.40 -9.35
CA ILE A 285 25.01 -5.27 -8.19
C ILE A 285 26.16 -6.29 -8.17
N ASP A 286 26.54 -6.86 -9.31
CA ASP A 286 27.67 -7.79 -9.42
C ASP A 286 29.00 -7.12 -9.05
N ASP A 287 29.22 -5.92 -9.58
CA ASP A 287 30.38 -5.07 -9.31
C ASP A 287 30.42 -4.68 -7.83
N PHE A 288 29.26 -4.37 -7.22
CA PHE A 288 29.15 -4.08 -5.79
C PHE A 288 29.59 -5.26 -4.92
N VAL A 289 29.10 -6.46 -5.20
CA VAL A 289 29.46 -7.66 -4.43
C VAL A 289 30.97 -7.90 -4.49
N THR A 290 31.54 -7.81 -5.70
CA THR A 290 32.99 -7.95 -5.89
C THR A 290 33.77 -6.89 -5.14
N TRP A 291 33.28 -5.65 -5.10
CA TRP A 291 33.89 -4.54 -4.37
C TRP A 291 33.79 -4.75 -2.84
N ALA A 292 32.63 -5.14 -2.33
CA ALA A 292 32.37 -5.33 -0.91
C ALA A 292 33.17 -6.48 -0.29
N GLN A 293 33.35 -7.58 -1.04
CA GLN A 293 34.20 -8.70 -0.63
C GLN A 293 35.67 -8.28 -0.52
N LYS A 294 36.19 -7.54 -1.50
CA LYS A 294 37.57 -7.03 -1.46
C LYS A 294 37.81 -6.07 -0.30
N ARG A 295 36.81 -5.21 0.00
CA ARG A 295 36.87 -4.27 1.13
C ARG A 295 36.96 -5.02 2.46
N SER A 296 36.09 -6.01 2.65
CA SER A 296 36.09 -6.83 3.88
C SER A 296 37.42 -7.58 4.09
N SER A 297 38.02 -8.16 3.04
CA SER A 297 39.34 -8.80 3.15
C SER A 297 40.46 -7.82 3.48
N ALA A 298 40.43 -6.60 2.94
CA ALA A 298 41.44 -5.58 3.21
C ALA A 298 41.37 -5.06 4.66
N ASP A 299 40.17 -4.97 5.23
CA ASP A 299 39.97 -4.56 6.62
C ASP A 299 40.48 -5.64 7.59
N GLU A 300 40.25 -6.92 7.28
CA GLU A 300 40.77 -8.06 8.06
C GLU A 300 42.30 -8.12 8.07
N GLU A 301 42.96 -7.87 6.93
CA GLU A 301 44.42 -7.83 6.83
C GLU A 301 45.06 -6.65 7.58
N MET A 302 44.32 -5.56 7.83
CA MET A 302 44.82 -4.38 8.54
C MET A 302 44.68 -4.49 10.06
N GLU A 303 43.78 -5.35 10.55
CA GLU A 303 43.58 -5.64 11.97
C GLU A 303 44.50 -6.76 12.52
N THR A 304 45.14 -7.55 11.65
CA THR A 304 46.11 -8.61 12.01
C THR A 304 47.56 -8.15 12.01
#